data_AF-A0A355GA59-F1
#
_entry.id   AF-A0A355GA59-F1
#
_cell.length_a   1.000
_cell.length_b   1.000
_cell.length_c   1.000
_cell.angle_alpha   90.00
_cell.angle_beta   90.00
_cell.angle_gamma   90.00
#
_symmetry.space_group_name_H-M   'P 1'
#
loop_
_entity.id
_entity.type
_entity.pdbx_description
1 polymer ?
#
loop_
_entity_poly.entity_id
_entity_poly.type
_entity_poly.pdbx_seq_one_letter_code
_entity_poly.pdbx_strand_id
1 'polypeptide(L)'
;MSDLEPEKFVSRFDGQPTRWSVIQRAHGESLDGSAEARQYLVMRYSPAIRRYVRAITRDEHLADEISQDVMVRLLQGDFAGADPQKGRFRDLLKVAVRNMVRNLWAKQKVRRTVDYDLDLNADSSENETDVAWTESWRDQILNLAWSQLENYQQNHEGSVAYSILKFRTDDPDCSSEELAERLSQEIGKPIRADQARQQLRRARVRFAEFLVAEVADVVNVTTPERLEDELAQLQLLERIRDVLPADWSSNPR
;
A
#
# COMPACT_ATOMS: atom_id res chain seq x y z
N MET A 1 35.58 -18.45 25.55
CA MET A 1 34.82 -19.53 24.90
C MET A 1 33.59 -19.79 25.75
N SER A 2 32.42 -19.86 25.11
CA SER A 2 31.08 -20.02 25.67
C SER A 2 30.51 -18.77 26.35
N ASP A 3 29.32 -18.25 26.04
CA ASP A 3 28.39 -18.40 24.92
C ASP A 3 27.56 -17.10 24.95
N LEU A 4 27.70 -16.25 23.94
CA LEU A 4 26.76 -15.14 23.74
C LEU A 4 25.54 -15.76 23.04
N GLU A 5 24.53 -16.15 23.83
CA GLU A 5 23.23 -16.53 23.27
C GLU A 5 22.76 -15.40 22.32
N PRO A 6 22.30 -15.73 21.10
CA PRO A 6 21.73 -14.74 20.21
C PRO A 6 20.52 -14.13 20.91
N GLU A 7 20.50 -12.80 21.06
CA GLU A 7 19.35 -12.05 21.58
C GLU A 7 18.09 -12.56 20.90
N LYS A 8 17.31 -13.36 21.64
CA LYS A 8 16.04 -13.91 21.20
C LYS A 8 15.18 -12.73 20.78
N PHE A 9 14.69 -12.79 19.55
CA PHE A 9 13.77 -11.82 18.97
C PHE A 9 12.48 -11.83 19.79
N VAL A 10 12.46 -11.07 20.90
CA VAL A 10 11.24 -10.83 21.66
C VAL A 10 10.45 -9.83 20.85
N SER A 11 9.55 -10.42 20.07
CA SER A 11 8.35 -9.86 19.45
C SER A 11 7.60 -8.95 20.44
N ARG A 12 8.10 -7.72 20.66
CA ARG A 12 7.41 -6.65 21.42
C ARG A 12 6.35 -6.00 20.51
N PHE A 13 5.38 -6.80 20.08
CA PHE A 13 4.14 -6.35 19.44
C PHE A 13 3.12 -5.79 20.44
N ASP A 14 3.47 -5.72 21.73
CA ASP A 14 2.61 -5.15 22.76
C ASP A 14 2.77 -3.62 22.81
N GLY A 15 1.91 -2.90 22.10
CA GLY A 15 1.75 -1.47 22.39
C GLY A 15 0.91 -0.64 21.43
N GLN A 16 0.70 -1.06 20.18
CA GLN A 16 -0.10 -0.27 19.24
C GLN A 16 -0.92 -1.22 18.35
N PRO A 17 -2.22 -1.39 18.60
CA PRO A 17 -3.06 -1.99 17.59
C PRO A 17 -3.04 -1.05 16.37
N THR A 18 -2.60 -1.55 15.21
CA THR A 18 -2.95 -0.92 13.93
C THR A 18 -4.45 -0.66 13.99
N ARG A 19 -4.91 0.55 13.62
CA ARG A 19 -6.32 0.96 13.79
C ARG A 19 -7.32 -0.08 13.28
N TRP A 20 -6.92 -0.93 12.33
CA TRP A 20 -7.70 -2.06 11.86
C TRP A 20 -7.80 -3.26 12.83
N SER A 21 -6.74 -3.65 13.56
CA SER A 21 -6.85 -4.67 14.62
C SER A 21 -7.77 -4.24 15.78
N VAL A 22 -7.97 -2.93 15.98
CA VAL A 22 -9.02 -2.38 16.88
C VAL A 22 -10.41 -2.57 16.27
N ILE A 23 -10.58 -2.30 14.97
CA ILE A 23 -11.86 -2.47 14.27
C ILE A 23 -12.23 -3.95 14.18
N GLN A 24 -11.27 -4.83 13.86
CA GLN A 24 -11.43 -6.28 13.75
C GLN A 24 -11.70 -6.95 15.12
N ARG A 25 -11.06 -6.51 16.21
CA ARG A 25 -11.37 -7.01 17.57
C ARG A 25 -12.68 -6.44 18.13
N ALA A 26 -13.10 -5.25 17.69
CA ALA A 26 -14.40 -4.68 18.07
C ALA A 26 -15.57 -5.33 17.31
N HIS A 27 -15.31 -5.96 16.16
CA HIS A 27 -16.33 -6.54 15.26
C HIS A 27 -16.28 -8.07 15.19
N GLY A 28 -15.95 -8.72 16.32
CA GLY A 28 -16.12 -10.17 16.44
C GLY A 28 -17.51 -10.59 15.93
N GLU A 29 -17.51 -11.46 14.92
CA GLU A 29 -18.66 -12.19 14.38
C GLU A 29 -19.51 -11.56 13.26
N SER A 30 -19.04 -10.56 12.51
CA SER A 30 -19.53 -10.39 11.13
C SER A 30 -18.59 -9.56 10.26
N LEU A 31 -17.91 -10.22 9.31
CA LEU A 31 -17.25 -9.56 8.17
C LEU A 31 -18.31 -9.22 7.10
N ASP A 32 -19.40 -8.57 7.51
CA ASP A 32 -20.34 -7.95 6.60
C ASP A 32 -20.17 -6.44 6.77
N GLY A 33 -19.80 -5.77 5.67
CA GLY A 33 -19.11 -4.48 5.69
C GLY A 33 -19.75 -3.41 6.59
N SER A 34 -19.00 -2.96 7.60
CA SER A 34 -19.32 -1.72 8.28
C SER A 34 -19.05 -0.53 7.35
N ALA A 35 -19.86 0.53 7.48
CA ALA A 35 -19.69 1.75 6.67
C ALA A 35 -18.33 2.42 6.92
N GLU A 36 -17.77 2.28 8.12
CA GLU A 36 -16.45 2.84 8.47
C GLU A 36 -15.32 2.17 7.68
N ALA A 37 -15.38 0.84 7.48
CA ALA A 37 -14.38 0.11 6.69
C ALA A 37 -14.35 0.59 5.23
N ARG A 38 -15.54 0.79 4.63
CA ARG A 38 -15.66 1.31 3.26
C ARG A 38 -15.16 2.75 3.15
N GLN A 39 -15.50 3.59 4.12
CA GLN A 39 -15.00 4.96 4.17
C GLN A 39 -13.46 5.01 4.28
N TYR A 40 -12.89 4.14 5.11
CA TYR A 40 -11.44 4.02 5.25
C TYR A 40 -10.76 3.63 3.93
N LEU A 41 -11.25 2.58 3.25
CA LEU A 41 -10.72 2.16 1.95
C LEU A 41 -10.81 3.27 0.91
N VAL A 42 -11.95 3.95 0.84
CA VAL A 42 -12.15 5.06 -0.12
C VAL A 42 -11.15 6.17 0.16
N MET A 43 -11.04 6.67 1.39
CA MET A 43 -10.10 7.74 1.72
C MET A 43 -8.65 7.36 1.40
N ARG A 44 -8.28 6.09 1.64
CA ARG A 44 -6.91 5.60 1.53
C ARG A 44 -6.49 5.30 0.09
N TYR A 45 -7.39 4.79 -0.76
CA TYR A 45 -7.07 4.37 -2.13
C TYR A 45 -7.57 5.33 -3.22
N SER A 46 -8.32 6.37 -2.85
CA SER A 46 -8.75 7.43 -3.78
C SER A 46 -7.65 7.96 -4.71
N PRO A 47 -6.41 8.23 -4.23
CA PRO A 47 -5.35 8.73 -5.10
C PRO A 47 -4.94 7.74 -6.19
N ALA A 48 -4.83 6.44 -5.86
CA ALA A 48 -4.48 5.39 -6.81
C ALA A 48 -5.58 5.22 -7.87
N ILE A 49 -6.84 5.23 -7.44
CA ILE A 49 -8.02 5.17 -8.33
C ILE A 49 -8.00 6.35 -9.29
N ARG A 50 -7.86 7.58 -8.79
CA ARG A 50 -7.87 8.79 -9.63
C ARG A 50 -6.74 8.78 -10.66
N ARG A 51 -5.52 8.39 -10.27
CA ARG A 51 -4.38 8.27 -11.20
C ARG A 51 -4.66 7.29 -12.33
N TYR A 52 -5.23 6.13 -11.99
CA TYR A 52 -5.57 5.12 -12.98
C TYR A 52 -6.68 5.55 -13.91
N VAL A 53 -7.76 6.13 -13.37
CA VAL A 53 -8.86 6.65 -14.17
C VAL A 53 -8.32 7.70 -15.15
N ARG A 54 -7.50 8.65 -14.68
CA ARG A 54 -6.85 9.65 -15.56
C ARG A 54 -6.02 9.01 -16.68
N ALA A 55 -5.29 7.94 -16.38
CA ALA A 55 -4.48 7.22 -17.37
C ALA A 55 -5.36 6.58 -18.47
N ILE A 56 -6.54 6.07 -18.12
CA ILE A 56 -7.47 5.45 -19.07
C ILE A 56 -8.27 6.51 -19.85
N THR A 57 -8.80 7.53 -19.18
CA THR A 57 -9.68 8.52 -19.82
C THR A 57 -8.91 9.52 -20.67
N ARG A 58 -7.65 9.81 -20.31
CA ARG A 58 -6.83 10.91 -20.88
C ARG A 58 -7.56 12.25 -20.91
N ASP A 59 -8.55 12.40 -20.02
CA ASP A 59 -9.41 13.58 -19.87
C ASP A 59 -9.61 13.81 -18.36
N GLU A 60 -9.22 14.99 -17.91
CA GLU A 60 -9.23 15.39 -16.50
C GLU A 60 -10.64 15.50 -15.93
N HIS A 61 -11.59 16.04 -16.70
CA HIS A 61 -12.97 16.20 -16.25
C HIS A 61 -13.69 14.86 -16.15
N LEU A 62 -13.52 14.00 -17.17
CA LEU A 62 -14.07 12.65 -17.13
C LEU A 62 -13.43 11.80 -16.03
N ALA A 63 -12.13 12.02 -15.77
CA ALA A 63 -11.47 11.29 -14.71
C ALA A 63 -12.04 11.61 -13.34
N ASP A 64 -12.37 12.87 -13.08
CA ASP A 64 -12.97 13.28 -11.82
C ASP A 64 -14.38 12.74 -11.64
N GLU A 65 -15.21 12.79 -12.68
CA GLU A 65 -16.56 12.23 -12.67
C GLU A 65 -16.53 10.72 -12.38
N ILE A 66 -15.72 9.96 -13.13
CA ILE A 66 -15.60 8.51 -12.94
C ILE A 66 -15.02 8.17 -11.58
N SER A 67 -13.99 8.89 -11.14
CA SER A 67 -13.38 8.64 -9.83
C SER A 67 -14.38 8.86 -8.70
N GLN A 68 -15.21 9.91 -8.77
CA GLN A 68 -16.28 10.16 -7.81
C GLN A 68 -17.31 9.03 -7.82
N ASP A 69 -17.79 8.61 -8.99
CA ASP A 69 -18.75 7.52 -9.09
C ASP A 69 -18.18 6.20 -8.52
N VAL A 70 -16.91 5.90 -8.79
CA VAL A 70 -16.24 4.71 -8.25
C VAL A 70 -16.19 4.78 -6.72
N MET A 71 -15.84 5.95 -6.15
CA MET A 71 -15.83 6.16 -4.71
C MET A 71 -17.23 6.01 -4.10
N VAL A 72 -18.27 6.54 -4.73
CA VAL A 72 -19.66 6.40 -4.28
C VAL A 72 -20.08 4.93 -4.23
N ARG A 73 -19.79 4.17 -5.29
CA ARG A 73 -20.09 2.72 -5.34
C ARG A 73 -19.30 1.93 -4.29
N LEU A 74 -18.04 2.29 -4.06
CA LEU A 74 -17.24 1.73 -2.98
C LEU A 74 -17.85 2.02 -1.60
N LEU A 75 -18.34 3.24 -1.35
CA LEU A 75 -19.03 3.60 -0.10
C LEU A 75 -20.37 2.87 0.08
N GLN A 76 -21.11 2.66 -1.02
CA GLN A 76 -22.39 1.97 -1.03
C GLN A 76 -22.27 0.46 -0.81
N GLY A 77 -21.07 -0.10 -0.99
CA GLY A 77 -20.82 -1.52 -0.82
C GLY A 77 -21.16 -2.36 -2.05
N ASP A 78 -21.19 -1.77 -3.24
CA ASP A 78 -21.36 -2.51 -4.51
C ASP A 78 -20.26 -3.58 -4.70
N PHE A 79 -19.15 -3.42 -3.99
CA PHE A 79 -18.00 -4.33 -3.97
C PHE A 79 -17.98 -5.25 -2.74
N ALA A 80 -18.97 -5.18 -1.84
CA ALA A 80 -19.02 -5.99 -0.62
C ALA A 80 -19.28 -7.49 -0.90
N GLY A 81 -19.92 -7.80 -2.04
CA GLY A 81 -20.08 -9.18 -2.52
C GLY A 81 -18.85 -9.77 -3.23
N ALA A 82 -17.72 -9.04 -3.23
CA ALA A 82 -16.46 -9.52 -3.78
C ALA A 82 -15.94 -10.68 -2.93
N ASP A 83 -16.04 -11.89 -3.47
CA ASP A 83 -15.47 -13.08 -2.85
C ASP A 83 -13.93 -13.00 -2.91
N PRO A 84 -13.23 -12.90 -1.76
CA PRO A 84 -11.77 -12.90 -1.73
C PRO A 84 -11.16 -14.15 -2.37
N GLN A 85 -11.94 -15.25 -2.49
CA GLN A 85 -11.52 -16.47 -3.17
C GLN A 85 -11.52 -16.36 -4.69
N LYS A 86 -12.33 -15.48 -5.29
CA LYS A 86 -12.50 -15.37 -6.75
C LYS A 86 -11.50 -14.45 -7.43
N GLY A 87 -10.75 -13.63 -6.69
CA GLY A 87 -9.76 -12.73 -7.26
C GLY A 87 -9.28 -11.66 -6.30
N ARG A 88 -8.31 -10.86 -6.72
CA ARG A 88 -7.76 -9.75 -5.93
C ARG A 88 -8.73 -8.57 -5.97
N PHE A 89 -8.89 -7.87 -4.85
CA PHE A 89 -9.73 -6.66 -4.78
C PHE A 89 -9.35 -5.62 -5.84
N ARG A 90 -8.04 -5.44 -6.05
CA ARG A 90 -7.47 -4.54 -7.06
C ARG A 90 -7.92 -4.89 -8.49
N ASP A 91 -8.07 -6.16 -8.83
CA ASP A 91 -8.53 -6.59 -10.15
C ASP A 91 -10.03 -6.35 -10.34
N LEU A 92 -10.82 -6.58 -9.29
CA LEU A 92 -12.25 -6.25 -9.31
C LEU A 92 -12.45 -4.75 -9.54
N LEU A 93 -11.72 -3.92 -8.80
CA LEU A 93 -11.79 -2.46 -8.93
C LEU A 93 -11.36 -2.01 -10.33
N LYS A 94 -10.30 -2.61 -10.87
CA LYS A 94 -9.84 -2.39 -12.24
C LYS A 94 -10.93 -2.67 -13.27
N VAL A 95 -11.57 -3.83 -13.18
CA VAL A 95 -12.65 -4.23 -14.09
C VAL A 95 -13.84 -3.29 -13.96
N ALA A 96 -14.23 -2.91 -12.74
CA ALA A 96 -15.32 -1.98 -12.52
C ALA A 96 -15.05 -0.60 -13.13
N VAL A 97 -13.85 -0.05 -12.91
CA VAL A 97 -13.41 1.21 -13.51
C VAL A 97 -13.47 1.14 -15.04
N ARG A 98 -12.91 0.07 -15.65
CA ARG A 98 -12.96 -0.12 -17.11
C ARG A 98 -14.39 -0.18 -17.64
N ASN A 99 -15.27 -0.91 -16.96
CA ASN A 99 -16.66 -1.02 -17.36
C ASN A 99 -17.40 0.32 -17.24
N MET A 100 -17.09 1.13 -16.22
CA MET A 100 -17.66 2.47 -16.06
C MET A 100 -17.19 3.42 -17.17
N VAL A 101 -15.89 3.41 -17.49
CA VAL A 101 -15.33 4.18 -18.61
C VAL A 101 -15.99 3.77 -19.93
N ARG A 102 -16.08 2.46 -20.21
CA ARG A 102 -16.74 1.94 -21.43
C ARG A 102 -18.21 2.37 -21.50
N ASN A 103 -18.94 2.29 -20.39
CA ASN A 103 -20.35 2.70 -20.35
C ASN A 103 -20.51 4.21 -20.61
N LEU A 104 -19.60 5.05 -20.12
CA LEU A 104 -19.62 6.48 -20.39
C LEU A 104 -19.30 6.79 -21.84
N TRP A 105 -18.28 6.15 -22.41
CA TRP A 105 -17.97 6.27 -23.83
C TRP A 105 -19.10 5.75 -24.70
N ALA A 106 -19.78 4.66 -24.32
CA ALA A 106 -20.97 4.18 -25.04
C ALA A 106 -22.11 5.20 -24.98
N LYS A 107 -22.38 5.81 -23.82
CA LYS A 107 -23.39 6.90 -23.69
C LYS A 107 -23.00 8.14 -24.49
N GLN A 108 -21.71 8.52 -24.49
CA GLN A 108 -21.20 9.62 -25.31
C GLN A 108 -21.23 9.29 -26.79
N LYS A 109 -20.87 8.07 -27.20
CA LYS A 109 -20.96 7.58 -28.59
C LYS A 109 -22.41 7.55 -29.04
N VAL A 110 -23.37 7.08 -28.24
CA VAL A 110 -24.81 7.16 -28.56
C VAL A 110 -25.24 8.62 -28.78
N ARG A 111 -24.74 9.57 -27.97
CA ARG A 111 -24.94 11.02 -28.19
C ARG A 111 -24.18 11.57 -29.40
N ARG A 112 -23.00 11.01 -29.72
CA ARG A 112 -22.11 11.34 -30.84
C ARG A 112 -22.36 10.50 -32.09
N THR A 113 -23.31 9.57 -32.16
CA THR A 113 -23.66 8.84 -33.40
C THR A 113 -24.37 9.74 -34.42
N VAL A 114 -24.48 11.05 -34.12
CA VAL A 114 -24.71 12.12 -35.10
C VAL A 114 -23.39 12.59 -35.77
N ASP A 115 -22.22 12.18 -35.27
CA ASP A 115 -20.89 12.58 -35.73
C ASP A 115 -19.80 11.53 -35.39
N TYR A 116 -19.72 10.54 -36.28
CA TYR A 116 -18.63 9.63 -36.66
C TYR A 116 -17.84 8.77 -35.64
N ASP A 117 -17.53 7.57 -36.15
CA ASP A 117 -17.08 6.35 -35.51
C ASP A 117 -15.55 6.23 -35.50
N LEU A 118 -14.98 5.82 -34.36
CA LEU A 118 -13.58 5.41 -34.26
C LEU A 118 -13.42 4.32 -33.19
N ASP A 119 -12.89 3.19 -33.62
CA ASP A 119 -12.21 2.18 -32.83
C ASP A 119 -11.07 1.61 -33.68
N LEU A 120 -10.19 0.82 -33.05
CA LEU A 120 -8.99 0.11 -33.50
C LEU A 120 -7.70 0.69 -32.90
N ASN A 121 -7.50 0.48 -31.59
CA ASN A 121 -6.18 0.31 -30.90
C ASN A 121 -6.35 -0.17 -29.43
N ALA A 122 -7.21 -1.16 -29.18
CA ALA A 122 -7.54 -1.60 -27.82
C ALA A 122 -6.43 -2.43 -27.14
N ASP A 123 -5.71 -3.29 -27.87
CA ASP A 123 -4.81 -4.29 -27.24
C ASP A 123 -3.49 -3.74 -26.69
N SER A 124 -2.86 -2.77 -27.39
CA SER A 124 -1.61 -2.15 -26.90
C SER A 124 -1.86 -1.16 -25.77
N SER A 125 -2.98 -0.43 -25.84
CA SER A 125 -3.38 0.50 -24.79
C SER A 125 -3.82 -0.20 -23.51
N GLU A 126 -4.45 -1.38 -23.60
CA GLU A 126 -4.92 -2.11 -22.42
C GLU A 126 -3.73 -2.59 -21.55
N ASN A 127 -2.66 -3.11 -22.16
CA ASN A 127 -1.43 -3.49 -21.44
C ASN A 127 -0.73 -2.30 -20.77
N GLU A 128 -0.62 -1.16 -21.45
CA GLU A 128 -0.04 0.07 -20.87
C GLU A 128 -0.85 0.56 -19.66
N THR A 129 -2.18 0.52 -19.73
CA THR A 129 -3.03 0.90 -18.60
C THR A 129 -2.93 -0.09 -17.43
N ASP A 130 -2.75 -1.38 -17.70
CA ASP A 130 -2.55 -2.41 -16.67
C ASP A 130 -1.24 -2.22 -15.88
N VAL A 131 -0.17 -1.84 -16.58
CA VAL A 131 1.11 -1.48 -15.94
C VAL A 131 0.92 -0.22 -15.10
N ALA A 132 0.36 0.84 -15.67
CA ALA A 132 0.11 2.10 -14.95
C ALA A 132 -0.78 1.92 -13.71
N TRP A 133 -1.75 0.99 -13.76
CA TRP A 133 -2.56 0.61 -12.61
C TRP A 133 -1.73 0.01 -11.50
N THR A 134 -0.89 -0.97 -11.84
CA THR A 134 -0.05 -1.68 -10.89
C THR A 134 0.97 -0.76 -10.25
N GLU A 135 1.58 0.12 -11.04
CA GLU A 135 2.51 1.13 -10.53
C GLU A 135 1.83 2.14 -9.61
N SER A 136 0.69 2.70 -10.02
CA SER A 136 -0.07 3.65 -9.19
C SER A 136 -0.51 3.03 -7.86
N TRP A 137 -0.90 1.76 -7.89
CA TRP A 137 -1.28 1.02 -6.69
C TRP A 137 -0.10 0.78 -5.76
N ARG A 138 1.02 0.32 -6.32
CA ARG A 138 2.28 0.10 -5.60
C ARG A 138 2.77 1.40 -4.95
N ASP A 139 2.77 2.49 -5.69
CA ASP A 139 3.20 3.81 -5.19
C ASP A 139 2.30 4.26 -4.04
N GLN A 140 0.99 4.03 -4.14
CA GLN A 140 0.08 4.36 -3.06
C GLN A 140 0.37 3.54 -1.79
N ILE A 141 0.59 2.24 -1.92
CA ILE A 141 0.95 1.38 -0.78
C ILE A 141 2.27 1.83 -0.15
N LEU A 142 3.28 2.16 -0.96
CA LEU A 142 4.56 2.69 -0.46
C LEU A 142 4.37 4.01 0.29
N ASN A 143 3.59 4.94 -0.26
CA ASN A 143 3.30 6.21 0.39
C ASN A 143 2.62 6.01 1.75
N LEU A 144 1.66 5.10 1.85
CA LEU A 144 0.97 4.77 3.09
C LEU A 144 1.93 4.17 4.13
N ALA A 145 2.81 3.25 3.72
CA ALA A 145 3.82 2.67 4.59
C ALA A 145 4.82 3.73 5.10
N TRP A 146 5.22 4.69 4.25
CA TRP A 146 6.04 5.83 4.65
C TRP A 146 5.34 6.74 5.65
N SER A 147 4.07 7.09 5.41
CA SER A 147 3.28 7.89 6.35
C SER A 147 3.12 7.19 7.70
N GLN A 148 2.97 5.86 7.72
CA GLN A 148 2.91 5.09 8.97
C GLN A 148 4.24 5.10 9.71
N LEU A 149 5.37 5.01 9.00
CA LEU A 149 6.70 5.12 9.60
C LEU A 149 6.97 6.52 10.16
N GLU A 150 6.55 7.56 9.46
CA GLU A 150 6.62 8.95 9.91
C GLU A 150 5.78 9.17 11.17
N ASN A 151 4.52 8.74 11.15
CA ASN A 151 3.63 8.78 12.32
C ASN A 151 4.22 7.99 13.50
N TYR A 152 4.84 6.83 13.24
CA TYR A 152 5.51 6.05 14.27
C TYR A 152 6.65 6.84 14.92
N GLN A 153 7.50 7.50 14.12
CA GLN A 153 8.57 8.34 14.64
C GLN A 153 8.03 9.50 15.49
N GLN A 154 6.98 10.19 15.04
CA GLN A 154 6.39 11.32 15.77
C GLN A 154 5.77 10.91 17.12
N ASN A 155 5.22 9.70 17.20
CA ASN A 155 4.55 9.21 18.41
C ASN A 155 5.47 8.44 19.38
N HIS A 156 6.73 8.15 18.99
CA HIS A 156 7.67 7.40 19.83
C HIS A 156 8.92 8.25 20.09
N GLU A 157 9.02 8.77 21.31
CA GLU A 157 10.15 9.59 21.73
C GLU A 157 11.48 8.85 21.54
N GLY A 158 12.44 9.51 20.88
CA GLY A 158 13.75 8.96 20.59
C GLY A 158 13.81 7.99 19.39
N SER A 159 12.67 7.72 18.73
CA SER A 159 12.67 7.03 17.44
C SER A 159 13.25 7.92 16.35
N VAL A 160 14.05 7.34 15.46
CA VAL A 160 14.59 7.99 14.25
C VAL A 160 14.29 7.17 12.99
N ALA A 161 13.28 6.29 13.08
CA ALA A 161 13.03 5.25 12.10
C ALA A 161 12.70 5.80 10.71
N TYR A 162 11.89 6.86 10.64
CA TYR A 162 11.56 7.52 9.39
C TYR A 162 12.78 8.22 8.81
N SER A 163 13.45 9.07 9.59
CA SER A 163 14.55 9.88 9.10
C SER A 163 15.73 9.06 8.61
N ILE A 164 16.13 8.03 9.37
CA ILE A 164 17.27 7.20 8.98
C ILE A 164 17.00 6.40 7.70
N LEU A 165 15.78 5.87 7.56
CA LEU A 165 15.40 5.14 6.36
C LEU A 165 15.28 6.08 5.18
N LYS A 166 14.78 7.30 5.41
CA LYS A 166 14.66 8.35 4.40
C LYS A 166 16.02 8.77 3.87
N PHE A 167 17.00 9.02 4.76
CA PHE A 167 18.38 9.32 4.35
C PHE A 167 18.99 8.21 3.50
N ARG A 168 18.83 6.95 3.88
CA ARG A 168 19.31 5.82 3.08
C ARG A 168 18.56 5.67 1.74
N THR A 169 17.30 6.08 1.69
CA THR A 169 16.49 6.02 0.45
C THR A 169 16.89 7.11 -0.52
N ASP A 170 17.16 8.31 -0.01
CA ASP A 170 17.55 9.48 -0.81
C ASP A 170 19.03 9.39 -1.25
N ASP A 171 19.86 8.67 -0.51
CA ASP A 171 21.28 8.45 -0.78
C ASP A 171 21.67 6.98 -0.53
N PRO A 172 21.48 6.08 -1.53
CA PRO A 172 21.67 4.64 -1.36
C PRO A 172 23.11 4.24 -1.00
N ASP A 173 24.08 5.00 -1.48
CA ASP A 173 25.52 4.69 -1.35
C ASP A 173 26.14 5.30 -0.08
N CYS A 174 25.38 6.07 0.71
CA CYS A 174 25.90 6.68 1.93
C CYS A 174 26.43 5.65 2.93
N SER A 175 27.62 5.94 3.44
CA SER A 175 28.30 5.15 4.45
C SER A 175 27.55 5.20 5.79
N SER A 176 27.91 4.28 6.69
CA SER A 176 27.34 4.27 8.04
C SER A 176 27.80 5.45 8.90
N GLU A 177 28.94 6.05 8.55
CA GLU A 177 29.48 7.24 9.23
C GLU A 177 28.71 8.50 8.82
N GLU A 178 28.45 8.67 7.51
CA GLU A 178 27.64 9.78 7.00
C GLU A 178 26.20 9.73 7.52
N LEU A 179 25.59 8.54 7.61
CA LEU A 179 24.27 8.38 8.24
C LEU A 179 24.28 8.79 9.72
N ALA A 180 25.32 8.39 10.45
CA ALA A 180 25.45 8.75 11.86
C ALA A 180 25.61 10.26 12.04
N GLU A 181 26.39 10.91 11.18
CA GLU A 181 26.57 12.36 11.18
C GLU A 181 25.26 13.09 10.89
N ARG A 182 24.55 12.73 9.81
CA ARG A 182 23.26 13.35 9.45
C ARG A 182 22.22 13.20 10.57
N LEU A 183 22.11 12.01 11.15
CA LEU A 183 21.21 11.80 12.30
C LEU A 183 21.64 12.61 13.51
N SER A 184 22.94 12.69 13.79
CA SER A 184 23.44 13.46 14.94
C SER A 184 23.08 14.94 14.82
N GLN A 185 23.15 15.49 13.61
CA GLN A 185 22.72 16.85 13.30
C GLN A 185 21.21 17.03 13.50
N GLU A 186 20.41 16.06 13.05
CA GLU A 186 18.95 16.12 13.17
C GLU A 186 18.46 16.03 14.63
N ILE A 187 19.00 15.09 15.42
CA ILE A 187 18.56 14.87 16.81
C ILE A 187 19.31 15.71 17.85
N GLY A 188 20.37 16.43 17.44
CA GLY A 188 21.22 17.23 18.33
C GLY A 188 22.04 16.42 19.34
N LYS A 189 22.29 15.13 19.07
CA LYS A 189 23.04 14.22 19.96
C LYS A 189 24.00 13.35 19.14
N PRO A 190 25.23 13.08 19.62
CA PRO A 190 26.18 12.27 18.88
C PRO A 190 25.70 10.81 18.77
N ILE A 191 25.59 10.33 17.53
CA ILE A 191 25.31 8.94 17.17
C ILE A 191 26.58 8.35 16.57
N ARG A 192 26.87 7.09 16.91
CA ARG A 192 27.97 6.32 16.33
C ARG A 192 27.53 5.51 15.11
N ALA A 193 28.45 5.17 14.22
CA ALA A 193 28.16 4.42 12.99
C ALA A 193 27.58 3.00 13.23
N ASP A 194 27.92 2.34 14.34
CA ASP A 194 27.29 1.08 14.77
C ASP A 194 25.83 1.28 15.19
N GLN A 195 25.55 2.33 15.96
CA GLN A 195 24.20 2.71 16.35
C GLN A 195 23.34 3.08 15.14
N ALA A 196 23.87 3.87 14.19
CA ALA A 196 23.18 4.20 12.95
C ALA A 196 22.83 2.94 12.13
N ARG A 197 23.77 1.98 11.99
CA ARG A 197 23.48 0.69 11.34
C ARG A 197 22.36 -0.08 12.03
N GLN A 198 22.38 -0.13 13.36
CA GLN A 198 21.35 -0.84 14.13
C GLN A 198 19.98 -0.16 13.98
N GLN A 199 19.93 1.17 14.04
CA GLN A 199 18.70 1.93 13.83
C GLN A 199 18.17 1.75 12.40
N LEU A 200 19.04 1.71 11.40
CA LEU A 200 18.64 1.54 10.00
C LEU A 200 18.04 0.15 9.80
N ARG A 201 18.67 -0.89 10.35
CA ARG A 201 18.12 -2.24 10.31
C ARG A 201 16.73 -2.30 10.95
N ARG A 202 16.55 -1.70 12.12
CA ARG A 202 15.26 -1.64 12.83
C ARG A 202 14.21 -0.87 12.02
N ALA A 203 14.60 0.24 11.40
CA ALA A 203 13.74 1.04 10.55
C ALA A 203 13.27 0.27 9.31
N ARG A 204 14.17 -0.48 8.65
CA ARG A 204 13.82 -1.33 7.50
C ARG A 204 12.83 -2.43 7.88
N VAL A 205 13.04 -3.10 9.01
CA VAL A 205 12.08 -4.10 9.53
C VAL A 205 10.73 -3.45 9.82
N ARG A 206 10.71 -2.30 10.51
CA ARG A 206 9.47 -1.58 10.82
C ARG A 206 8.72 -1.12 9.56
N PHE A 207 9.45 -0.66 8.54
CA PHE A 207 8.86 -0.30 7.26
C PHE A 207 8.26 -1.50 6.55
N ALA A 208 8.95 -2.65 6.55
CA ALA A 208 8.43 -3.90 6.00
C ALA A 208 7.15 -4.35 6.73
N GLU A 209 7.10 -4.22 8.07
CA GLU A 209 5.89 -4.49 8.85
C GLU A 209 4.71 -3.61 8.40
N PHE A 210 4.93 -2.30 8.26
CA PHE A 210 3.88 -1.41 7.75
C PHE A 210 3.47 -1.76 6.34
N LEU A 211 4.43 -2.06 5.45
CA LEU A 211 4.14 -2.43 4.07
C LEU A 211 3.29 -3.70 3.98
N VAL A 212 3.63 -4.73 4.77
CA VAL A 212 2.86 -5.99 4.85
C VAL A 212 1.47 -5.73 5.40
N ALA A 213 1.34 -4.91 6.45
CA ALA A 213 0.06 -4.53 7.02
C ALA A 213 -0.82 -3.79 6.00
N GLU A 214 -0.26 -2.85 5.22
CA GLU A 214 -1.01 -2.16 4.16
C GLU A 214 -1.55 -3.14 3.10
N VAL A 215 -0.74 -4.11 2.69
CA VAL A 215 -1.16 -5.09 1.67
C VAL A 215 -2.20 -6.05 2.22
N ALA A 216 -2.06 -6.47 3.48
CA ALA A 216 -3.04 -7.32 4.16
C ALA A 216 -4.39 -6.60 4.33
N ASP A 217 -4.36 -5.33 4.75
CA ASP A 217 -5.55 -4.49 4.98
C ASP A 217 -6.34 -4.23 3.68
N VAL A 218 -5.66 -4.06 2.54
CA VAL A 218 -6.30 -3.82 1.22
C VAL A 218 -7.12 -5.01 0.76
N VAL A 219 -6.53 -6.20 0.81
CA VAL A 219 -6.94 -7.29 -0.08
C VAL A 219 -7.96 -8.21 0.61
N ASN A 220 -8.37 -7.93 1.85
CA ASN A 220 -9.14 -8.87 2.68
C ASN A 220 -8.49 -10.26 2.61
N VAL A 221 -7.15 -10.28 2.64
CA VAL A 221 -6.38 -11.49 2.47
C VAL A 221 -6.46 -12.27 3.75
N THR A 222 -7.27 -13.31 3.69
CA THR A 222 -7.48 -14.23 4.80
C THR A 222 -6.37 -15.28 4.89
N THR A 223 -5.41 -15.31 3.95
CA THR A 223 -4.42 -16.39 3.84
C THR A 223 -2.99 -15.88 3.57
N PRO A 224 -1.97 -16.44 4.26
CA PRO A 224 -0.54 -16.20 4.02
C PRO A 224 -0.11 -16.18 2.55
N GLU A 225 -0.58 -17.15 1.77
CA GLU A 225 -0.16 -17.40 0.40
C GLU A 225 -0.61 -16.26 -0.52
N ARG A 226 -1.84 -15.76 -0.31
CA ARG A 226 -2.36 -14.63 -1.08
C ARG A 226 -1.64 -13.33 -0.79
N LEU A 227 -1.14 -13.16 0.43
CA LEU A 227 -0.40 -11.96 0.84
C LEU A 227 0.97 -11.96 0.16
N GLU A 228 1.63 -13.11 0.16
CA GLU A 228 2.88 -13.32 -0.58
C GLU A 228 2.68 -13.10 -2.09
N ASP A 229 1.62 -13.67 -2.66
CA ASP A 229 1.24 -13.49 -4.06
C ASP A 229 0.94 -12.03 -4.43
N GLU A 230 0.37 -11.21 -3.53
CA GLU A 230 0.16 -9.77 -3.75
C GLU A 230 1.47 -8.99 -3.67
N LEU A 231 2.28 -9.25 -2.64
CA LEU A 231 3.60 -8.62 -2.52
C LEU A 231 4.51 -8.94 -3.71
N ALA A 232 4.43 -10.16 -4.25
CA ALA A 232 5.16 -10.57 -5.44
C ALA A 232 4.67 -9.83 -6.70
N GLN A 233 3.36 -9.74 -6.94
CA GLN A 233 2.80 -9.02 -8.09
C GLN A 233 3.07 -7.51 -8.05
N LEU A 234 3.15 -6.93 -6.85
CA LEU A 234 3.54 -5.53 -6.67
C LEU A 234 5.06 -5.32 -6.71
N GLN A 235 5.86 -6.38 -6.91
CA GLN A 235 7.34 -6.33 -6.87
C GLN A 235 7.87 -5.73 -5.55
N LEU A 236 7.11 -5.90 -4.47
CA LEU A 236 7.46 -5.42 -3.13
C LEU A 236 8.18 -6.51 -2.35
N LEU A 237 7.84 -7.78 -2.57
CA LEU A 237 8.42 -8.92 -1.84
C LEU A 237 9.93 -8.95 -1.93
N GLU A 238 10.49 -8.78 -3.14
CA GLU A 238 11.95 -8.79 -3.36
C GLU A 238 12.68 -7.68 -2.59
N ARG A 239 12.01 -6.55 -2.34
CA ARG A 239 12.59 -5.37 -1.67
C ARG A 239 12.63 -5.50 -0.15
N ILE A 240 11.78 -6.36 0.42
CA ILE A 240 11.67 -6.57 1.86
C ILE A 240 12.08 -7.99 2.30
N ARG A 241 12.35 -8.90 1.36
CA ARG A 241 12.67 -10.31 1.64
C ARG A 241 13.83 -10.49 2.62
N ASP A 242 14.84 -9.63 2.55
CA ASP A 242 16.03 -9.73 3.41
C ASP A 242 15.77 -9.31 4.87
N VAL A 243 14.67 -8.61 5.14
CA VAL A 243 14.29 -8.13 6.47
C VAL A 243 13.10 -8.87 7.07
N LEU A 244 12.40 -9.68 6.29
CA LEU A 244 11.29 -10.50 6.77
C LEU A 244 11.79 -11.75 7.52
N PRO A 245 11.19 -12.10 8.67
CA PRO A 245 11.50 -13.35 9.36
C PRO A 245 11.03 -14.56 8.54
N ALA A 246 11.63 -15.74 8.74
CA ALA A 246 11.31 -16.94 7.95
C ALA A 246 9.82 -17.32 7.96
N ASP A 247 9.12 -17.04 9.08
CA ASP A 247 7.70 -17.40 9.28
C ASP A 247 6.74 -16.21 9.04
N TRP A 248 7.19 -15.15 8.36
CA TRP A 248 6.41 -13.90 8.19
C TRP A 248 5.05 -14.10 7.52
N SER A 249 4.93 -15.07 6.60
CA SER A 249 3.68 -15.36 5.91
C SER A 249 2.69 -16.06 6.84
N SER A 250 3.16 -16.92 7.76
CA SER A 250 2.31 -17.81 8.57
C SER A 250 1.59 -17.15 9.75
N ASN A 251 1.91 -15.88 10.06
CA ASN A 251 1.27 -15.15 11.15
C ASN A 251 0.87 -13.73 10.71
N PRO A 252 -0.09 -13.59 9.78
CA PRO A 252 -0.70 -12.31 9.49
C PRO A 252 -1.64 -11.98 10.66
N ARG A 253 -1.13 -11.24 11.66
CA ARG A 253 -1.93 -10.72 12.78
C ARG A 253 -2.36 -9.29 12.54
#